data_AF-A0A430LDI6-F1
#
_entry.id   AF-A0A430LDI6-F1
#
_cell.length_a   1.000
_cell.length_b   1.000
_cell.length_c   1.000
_cell.angle_alpha   90.00
_cell.angle_beta   90.00
_cell.angle_gamma   90.00
#
_symmetry.space_group_name_H-M   'P 1'
#
loop_
_entity.id
_entity.type
_entity.pdbx_description
1 polymer ?
#
loop_
_entity_poly.entity_id
_entity_poly.type
_entity_poly.pdbx_seq_one_letter_code
_entity_poly.pdbx_strand_id
1 'polypeptide(L)'
;MALILSTTPPPIGSSTATPTDACLGQVKHDDQSLDNTDGRWVKLPEALFSSIMAVEPEINPMYKTSKSLSDEWLRDALRMDDKTAGIWSKLDIAYMSAICAPNANLETLKLMNDWNGWVFAFDDPAPRR
;
A
#
# COMPACT_ATOMS: atom_id res chain seq x y z
N MET A 1 51.90 15.36 4.52
CA MET A 1 50.55 14.78 4.67
C MET A 1 49.66 15.89 5.21
N ALA A 2 48.59 16.36 4.57
CA ALA A 2 47.70 15.76 3.59
C ALA A 2 47.46 16.69 2.38
N LEU A 3 47.20 16.07 1.23
CA LEU A 3 46.92 16.69 -0.06
C LEU A 3 45.47 17.20 -0.11
N ILE A 4 45.31 18.44 -0.57
CA ILE A 4 44.02 19.07 -0.87
C ILE A 4 43.64 18.60 -2.29
N LEU A 5 42.68 17.69 -2.41
CA LEU A 5 42.16 17.26 -3.70
C LEU A 5 40.98 18.15 -4.09
N SER A 6 41.24 19.06 -5.03
CA SER A 6 40.24 19.79 -5.81
C SER A 6 39.51 18.79 -6.72
N THR A 7 38.20 18.66 -6.58
CA THR A 7 37.38 17.87 -7.52
C THR A 7 36.36 18.79 -8.17
N THR A 8 36.69 19.25 -9.37
CA THR A 8 35.75 19.84 -10.34
C THR A 8 34.76 18.79 -10.84
N PRO A 9 33.50 19.15 -11.14
CA PRO A 9 32.50 18.21 -11.65
C PRO A 9 32.71 17.91 -13.15
N PRO A 10 32.46 16.67 -13.63
CA PRO A 10 32.42 16.37 -15.06
C PRO A 10 31.04 16.66 -15.68
N PRO A 11 30.95 16.71 -17.02
CA PRO A 11 30.07 17.62 -17.75
C PRO A 11 28.66 17.09 -18.02
N ILE A 12 27.74 18.02 -18.29
CA ILE A 12 26.42 17.77 -18.85
C ILE A 12 26.61 17.20 -20.27
N GLY A 13 26.33 15.91 -20.42
CA GLY A 13 26.30 15.20 -21.70
C GLY A 13 24.87 14.84 -22.09
N SER A 14 24.47 15.32 -23.26
CA SER A 14 23.21 15.02 -23.96
C SER A 14 23.20 13.62 -24.59
N SER A 15 21.99 13.06 -24.70
CA SER A 15 21.54 11.97 -25.61
C SER A 15 21.99 10.52 -25.35
N THR A 16 21.05 9.64 -24.95
CA THR A 16 20.33 8.70 -25.85
C THR A 16 19.67 7.54 -25.08
N ALA A 17 18.43 7.24 -25.49
CA ALA A 17 17.67 5.98 -25.41
C ALA A 17 17.58 5.21 -24.07
N THR A 18 16.37 5.19 -23.50
CA THR A 18 15.96 4.16 -22.52
C THR A 18 14.95 3.21 -23.18
N PRO A 19 15.03 1.89 -22.93
CA PRO A 19 14.20 0.90 -23.59
C PRO A 19 12.75 0.98 -23.11
N THR A 20 11.81 0.75 -24.03
CA THR A 20 10.40 0.46 -23.75
C THR A 20 10.28 -0.75 -22.83
N ASP A 21 9.98 -0.51 -21.55
CA ASP A 21 9.50 -1.55 -20.65
C ASP A 21 7.97 -1.64 -20.73
N ALA A 22 7.54 -2.53 -21.62
CA ALA A 22 6.15 -2.82 -21.90
C ALA A 22 5.61 -3.80 -20.85
N CYS A 23 5.18 -3.34 -19.67
CA CYS A 23 4.34 -4.17 -18.76
C CYS A 23 3.47 -3.41 -17.75
N LEU A 24 3.60 -2.09 -17.57
CA LEU A 24 2.62 -1.32 -16.77
C LEU A 24 1.51 -0.82 -17.69
N GLY A 25 0.36 -1.52 -17.65
CA GLY A 25 -0.83 -1.09 -18.36
C GLY A 25 -1.14 0.36 -18.02
N GLN A 26 -1.21 1.22 -19.04
CA GLN A 26 -1.70 2.59 -18.88
C GLN A 26 -3.14 2.53 -18.37
N VAL A 27 -3.34 2.83 -17.09
CA VAL A 27 -4.67 3.17 -16.58
C VAL A 27 -5.01 4.52 -17.22
N LYS A 28 -5.87 4.50 -18.23
CA LYS A 28 -6.50 5.73 -18.73
C LYS A 28 -7.29 6.32 -17.58
N HIS A 29 -6.81 7.45 -17.05
CA HIS A 29 -7.64 8.35 -16.27
C HIS A 29 -8.60 9.00 -17.26
N ASP A 30 -9.75 8.35 -17.48
CA ASP A 30 -10.89 9.01 -18.07
C ASP A 30 -11.37 10.03 -17.03
N ASP A 31 -10.87 11.26 -17.13
CA ASP A 31 -11.35 12.43 -16.40
C ASP A 31 -12.78 12.78 -16.88
N GLN A 32 -13.74 11.91 -16.59
CA GLN A 32 -15.14 12.28 -16.66
C GLN A 32 -15.40 13.20 -15.48
N SER A 33 -15.65 14.47 -15.80
CA SER A 33 -16.06 15.48 -14.84
C SER A 33 -17.30 14.97 -14.10
N LEU A 34 -17.14 14.69 -12.80
CA LEU A 34 -18.25 14.46 -11.88
C LEU A 34 -18.96 15.79 -11.64
N ASP A 35 -19.63 16.28 -12.68
CA ASP A 35 -20.48 17.45 -12.61
C ASP A 35 -21.80 17.01 -12.00
N ASN A 36 -21.91 17.23 -10.69
CA ASN A 36 -23.13 17.36 -9.88
C ASN A 36 -23.07 16.56 -8.59
N THR A 37 -22.48 17.14 -7.54
CA THR A 37 -22.91 16.94 -6.14
C THR A 37 -22.43 18.13 -5.32
N ASP A 38 -23.32 18.64 -4.47
CA ASP A 38 -23.23 19.80 -3.56
C ASP A 38 -22.15 19.68 -2.46
N GLY A 39 -21.06 18.95 -2.73
CA GLY A 39 -19.95 18.68 -1.81
C GLY A 39 -18.73 19.55 -2.13
N ARG A 40 -18.08 20.10 -1.11
CA ARG A 40 -16.74 20.68 -1.27
C ARG A 40 -15.72 19.56 -1.44
N TRP A 41 -15.17 19.43 -2.63
CA TRP A 41 -14.07 18.53 -2.93
C TRP A 41 -12.72 19.23 -2.77
N VAL A 42 -11.72 18.53 -2.25
CA VAL A 42 -10.33 18.97 -2.25
C VAL A 42 -9.54 18.00 -3.12
N LYS A 43 -8.92 18.50 -4.20
CA LYS A 43 -7.99 17.72 -5.01
C LYS A 43 -6.64 17.70 -4.29
N LEU A 44 -6.17 16.52 -3.91
CA LEU A 44 -4.84 16.36 -3.34
C LEU A 44 -3.79 16.70 -4.42
N PRO A 45 -2.80 17.57 -4.13
CA PRO A 45 -1.78 17.92 -5.12
C PRO A 45 -0.79 16.78 -5.34
N GLU A 46 -0.54 16.44 -6.62
CA GLU A 46 0.36 15.36 -7.05
C GLU A 46 1.77 15.44 -6.42
N ALA A 47 2.26 16.66 -6.17
CA ALA A 47 3.62 16.93 -5.70
C ALA A 47 3.74 17.08 -4.16
N LEU A 48 2.64 17.01 -3.41
CA LEU A 48 2.68 17.15 -1.95
C LEU A 48 2.96 15.84 -1.20
N PHE A 49 2.88 14.70 -1.91
CA PHE A 49 3.24 13.38 -1.40
C PHE A 49 4.41 12.79 -2.21
N SER A 50 5.65 13.14 -1.86
CA SER A 50 6.73 12.16 -2.05
C SER A 50 6.62 11.18 -0.90
N SER A 51 5.82 10.14 -1.08
CA SER A 51 5.57 9.13 -0.06
C SER A 51 6.90 8.54 0.42
N ILE A 52 6.98 8.17 1.70
CA ILE A 52 8.04 7.28 2.21
C ILE A 52 7.97 5.91 1.46
N MET A 53 6.86 5.65 0.77
CA MET A 53 6.61 4.56 -0.18
C MET A 53 6.79 4.96 -1.65
N ALA A 54 7.52 6.04 -1.95
CA ALA A 54 7.93 6.32 -3.34
C ALA A 54 8.90 5.26 -3.87
N VAL A 55 9.55 4.52 -2.96
CA VAL A 55 10.25 3.29 -3.25
C VAL A 55 9.25 2.14 -3.23
N GLU A 56 9.33 1.28 -4.26
CA GLU A 56 8.53 0.06 -4.31
C GLU A 56 8.75 -0.77 -3.04
N PRO A 57 7.69 -1.09 -2.27
CA PRO A 57 7.86 -1.73 -0.97
C PRO A 57 8.29 -3.18 -1.15
N GLU A 58 9.23 -3.64 -0.31
CA GLU A 58 9.51 -5.06 -0.18
C GLU A 58 8.32 -5.75 0.48
N ILE A 59 7.75 -6.75 -0.18
CA ILE A 59 6.57 -7.47 0.31
C ILE A 59 7.01 -8.80 0.90
N ASN A 60 6.56 -9.08 2.12
CA ASN A 60 6.81 -10.37 2.74
C ASN A 60 6.33 -11.56 1.86
N PRO A 61 7.19 -12.56 1.55
CA PRO A 61 6.82 -13.71 0.73
C PRO A 61 5.64 -14.52 1.27
N MET A 62 5.42 -14.48 2.59
CA MET A 62 4.33 -15.19 3.27
C MET A 62 3.01 -14.42 3.26
N TYR A 63 2.93 -13.26 2.60
CA TYR A 63 1.76 -12.39 2.52
C TYR A 63 0.47 -13.18 2.21
N LYS A 64 0.42 -13.90 1.09
CA LYS A 64 -0.79 -14.62 0.65
C LYS A 64 -1.26 -15.67 1.66
N THR A 65 -0.31 -16.43 2.21
CA THR A 65 -0.59 -17.47 3.22
C THR A 65 -1.09 -16.83 4.52
N SER A 66 -0.40 -15.81 5.02
CA SER A 66 -0.79 -15.10 6.23
C SER A 66 -2.16 -14.41 6.08
N LYS A 67 -2.45 -13.84 4.90
CA LYS A 67 -3.76 -13.25 4.56
C LYS A 67 -4.87 -14.27 4.67
N SER A 68 -4.74 -15.42 4.00
CA SER A 68 -5.78 -16.46 4.02
C SER A 68 -6.09 -16.92 5.44
N LEU A 69 -5.06 -17.14 6.27
CA LEU A 69 -5.23 -17.58 7.65
C LEU A 69 -5.86 -16.50 8.55
N SER A 70 -5.59 -15.22 8.27
CA SER A 70 -6.10 -14.10 9.07
C SER A 70 -7.51 -13.71 8.64
N ASP A 71 -7.83 -13.75 7.34
CA ASP A 71 -9.18 -13.52 6.82
C ASP A 71 -10.17 -14.55 7.38
N GLU A 72 -9.76 -15.82 7.45
CA GLU A 72 -10.56 -16.89 8.07
C GLU A 72 -10.74 -16.65 9.57
N TRP A 73 -9.65 -16.36 10.29
CA TRP A 73 -9.72 -16.09 11.73
C TRP A 73 -10.58 -14.85 12.06
N LEU A 74 -10.44 -13.76 11.31
CA LEU A 74 -11.19 -12.52 11.51
C LEU A 74 -12.68 -12.70 11.26
N ARG A 75 -13.05 -13.45 10.20
CA ARG A 75 -14.44 -13.78 9.92
C ARG A 75 -15.09 -14.44 11.13
N ASP A 76 -14.40 -15.38 11.74
CA ASP A 76 -14.91 -16.15 12.88
C ASP A 76 -14.87 -15.32 14.19
N ALA A 77 -13.77 -14.62 14.46
CA ALA A 77 -13.57 -13.81 15.67
C ALA A 77 -14.54 -12.63 15.75
N LEU A 78 -14.85 -12.00 14.63
CA LEU A 78 -15.76 -10.85 14.54
C LEU A 78 -17.19 -11.24 14.10
N ARG A 79 -17.45 -12.53 13.87
CA ARG A 79 -18.75 -13.07 13.43
C ARG A 79 -19.29 -12.36 12.19
N MET A 80 -18.43 -12.18 11.20
CA MET A 80 -18.78 -11.48 9.96
C MET A 80 -19.73 -12.31 9.11
N ASP A 81 -20.71 -11.64 8.49
CA ASP A 81 -21.42 -12.22 7.35
C ASP A 81 -20.55 -12.18 6.07
N ASP A 82 -20.95 -12.93 5.04
CA ASP A 82 -20.19 -13.04 3.80
C ASP A 82 -19.96 -11.67 3.11
N LYS A 83 -20.91 -10.74 3.27
CA LYS A 83 -20.79 -9.38 2.73
C LYS A 83 -19.68 -8.62 3.45
N THR A 84 -19.67 -8.64 4.77
CA THR A 84 -18.69 -7.96 5.62
C THR A 84 -17.31 -8.59 5.44
N ALA A 85 -17.23 -9.92 5.42
CA ALA A 85 -16.00 -10.64 5.15
C ALA A 85 -15.43 -10.32 3.75
N GLY A 86 -16.30 -10.17 2.74
CA GLY A 86 -15.91 -9.75 1.39
C GLY A 86 -15.38 -8.32 1.31
N ILE A 87 -15.89 -7.40 2.14
CA ILE A 87 -15.35 -6.04 2.28
C ILE A 87 -13.99 -6.10 2.98
N TRP A 88 -13.89 -6.88 4.06
CA TRP A 88 -12.67 -7.01 4.86
C TRP A 88 -11.52 -7.60 4.05
N SER A 89 -11.78 -8.64 3.26
CA SER A 89 -10.77 -9.28 2.43
C SER A 89 -10.22 -8.33 1.34
N LYS A 90 -11.01 -7.34 0.90
CA LYS A 90 -10.60 -6.30 -0.07
C LYS A 90 -9.84 -5.14 0.56
N LEU A 91 -10.06 -4.85 1.84
CA LEU A 91 -9.29 -3.85 2.60
C LEU A 91 -7.82 -4.26 2.68
N ASP A 92 -7.56 -5.57 2.68
CA ASP A 92 -6.23 -6.17 2.57
C ASP A 92 -5.22 -5.68 3.62
N ILE A 93 -5.63 -5.79 4.89
CA ILE A 93 -4.79 -5.48 6.05
C ILE A 93 -3.50 -6.31 6.04
N ALA A 94 -3.54 -7.52 5.49
CA ALA A 94 -2.37 -8.38 5.37
C ALA A 94 -1.28 -7.78 4.47
N TYR A 95 -1.66 -7.03 3.43
CA TYR A 95 -0.70 -6.32 2.59
C TYR A 95 0.03 -5.23 3.38
N MET A 96 -0.71 -4.45 4.18
CA MET A 96 -0.13 -3.43 5.07
C MET A 96 0.90 -4.05 6.02
N SER A 97 0.58 -5.16 6.69
CA SER A 97 1.54 -5.83 7.56
C SER A 97 2.75 -6.37 6.78
N ALA A 98 2.54 -6.89 5.57
CA ALA A 98 3.59 -7.48 4.75
C ALA A 98 4.65 -6.46 4.29
N ILE A 99 4.25 -5.21 4.04
CA ILE A 99 5.17 -4.12 3.69
C ILE A 99 5.83 -3.50 4.93
N CYS A 100 5.17 -3.54 6.09
CA CYS A 100 5.76 -3.09 7.35
C CYS A 100 6.77 -4.08 7.94
N ALA A 101 6.60 -5.38 7.64
CA ALA A 101 7.43 -6.46 8.18
C ALA A 101 7.85 -7.47 7.08
N PRO A 102 8.67 -7.05 6.09
CA PRO A 102 9.03 -7.89 4.94
C PRO A 102 9.74 -9.19 5.32
N ASN A 103 10.46 -9.20 6.45
CA ASN A 103 11.28 -10.32 6.90
C ASN A 103 10.66 -11.14 8.06
N ALA A 104 9.41 -10.83 8.45
CA ALA A 104 8.74 -11.58 9.51
C ALA A 104 8.46 -13.03 9.06
N ASN A 105 8.54 -13.97 10.01
CA ASN A 105 8.06 -15.31 9.77
C ASN A 105 6.52 -15.35 9.71
N LEU A 106 5.96 -16.47 9.26
CA LEU A 106 4.53 -16.62 9.07
C LEU A 106 3.71 -16.39 10.34
N GLU A 107 4.18 -16.91 11.48
CA GLU A 107 3.46 -16.80 12.76
C GLU A 107 3.39 -15.33 13.21
N THR A 108 4.51 -14.62 13.17
CA THR A 108 4.58 -13.19 13.52
C THR A 108 3.75 -12.36 12.56
N LEU A 109 3.81 -12.64 11.25
CA LEU A 109 3.04 -11.89 10.26
C LEU A 109 1.53 -12.12 10.43
N LYS A 110 1.11 -13.37 10.70
CA LYS A 110 -0.29 -13.68 11.01
C LYS A 110 -0.75 -12.95 12.28
N LEU A 111 0.06 -12.96 13.34
CA LEU A 111 -0.27 -12.24 14.57
C LEU A 111 -0.47 -10.75 14.33
N MET A 112 0.38 -10.11 13.51
CA MET A 112 0.22 -8.71 13.13
C MET A 112 -1.09 -8.49 12.36
N ASN A 113 -1.43 -9.36 11.41
CA ASN A 113 -2.68 -9.27 10.65
C ASN A 113 -3.91 -9.40 11.55
N ASP A 114 -3.93 -10.40 12.43
CA ASP A 114 -5.02 -10.65 13.38
C ASP A 114 -5.22 -9.43 14.29
N TRP A 115 -4.12 -8.91 14.86
CA TRP A 115 -4.14 -7.74 15.73
C TRP A 115 -4.65 -6.50 15.00
N ASN A 116 -4.07 -6.19 13.83
CA ASN A 116 -4.48 -5.03 13.04
C ASN A 116 -5.95 -5.13 12.62
N GLY A 117 -6.39 -6.31 12.16
CA GLY A 117 -7.80 -6.56 11.82
C GLY A 117 -8.73 -6.34 13.00
N TRP A 118 -8.38 -6.84 14.17
CA TRP A 118 -9.19 -6.64 15.37
C TRP A 118 -9.23 -5.16 15.81
N VAL A 119 -8.10 -4.46 15.76
CA VAL A 119 -8.01 -3.04 16.12
C VAL A 119 -8.84 -2.17 15.17
N PHE A 120 -8.76 -2.38 13.85
CA PHE A 120 -9.57 -1.62 12.89
C PHE A 120 -11.07 -1.85 13.08
N ALA A 121 -11.48 -3.09 13.39
CA ALA A 121 -12.89 -3.38 13.69
C ALA A 121 -13.39 -2.69 14.97
N PHE A 122 -12.47 -2.33 15.89
CA PHE A 122 -12.80 -1.58 17.09
C PHE A 122 -12.79 -0.06 16.88
N ASP A 123 -11.85 0.45 16.08
CA ASP A 123 -11.71 1.89 15.78
C ASP A 123 -12.88 2.43 14.95
N ASP A 124 -13.38 1.63 14.01
CA ASP A 124 -14.58 1.96 13.24
C ASP A 124 -15.82 1.45 13.98
N PRO A 125 -16.56 2.32 14.71
CA PRO A 125 -17.86 1.92 15.24
C PRO A 125 -18.74 1.52 14.05
N ALA A 126 -19.06 0.22 13.96
CA ALA A 126 -19.99 -0.29 12.97
C ALA A 126 -21.25 0.60 12.97
N PRO A 127 -21.79 1.01 11.80
CA PRO A 127 -23.02 1.77 11.73
C PRO A 127 -24.06 1.03 12.57
N ARG A 128 -24.63 1.70 13.59
CA ARG A 128 -25.63 1.11 14.48
C ARG A 128 -26.68 0.41 13.61
N ARG A 129 -26.77 -0.91 13.73
CA ARG A 129 -27.88 -1.69 13.18
C ARG A 129 -29.18 -1.28 13.86
#